data_AF-A0A955MHH2-F1
#
_entry.id   AF-A0A955MHH2-F1
#
_cell.length_a   1.000
_cell.length_b   1.000
_cell.length_c   1.000
_cell.angle_alpha   90.00
_cell.angle_beta   90.00
_cell.angle_gamma   90.00
#
_symmetry.space_group_name_H-M   'P 1'
#
loop_
_entity.id
_entity.type
_entity.pdbx_description
1 polymer ?
#
loop_
_entity_poly.entity_id
_entity_poly.type
_entity_poly.pdbx_seq_one_letter_code
_entity_poly.pdbx_strand_id
1 'polypeptide(L)' 'MPFSDPLEKDKKDFASIIAKIQSESSAVGIDAQLTHAIIIEYLQSIVKRLDYLETKFKS' A
#
# COMPACT_ATOMS: atom_id res chain seq x y z
N MET A 1 -15.07 5.85 9.26
CA MET A 1 -13.89 6.24 10.07
C MET A 1 -13.04 7.17 9.23
N PRO A 2 -12.53 8.29 9.76
CA PRO A 2 -11.61 9.13 9.00
C PRO A 2 -10.36 8.31 8.68
N PHE A 3 -9.99 8.25 7.40
CA PHE A 3 -8.70 7.70 6.99
C PHE A 3 -7.63 8.70 7.47
N SER A 4 -6.92 8.35 8.54
CA SER A 4 -5.73 9.09 8.98
C SER A 4 -4.63 8.94 7.94
N ASP A 5 -4.02 10.05 7.54
CA ASP A 5 -2.91 10.05 6.57
C ASP A 5 -1.78 9.14 7.11
N PRO A 6 -1.30 8.14 6.35
CA PRO A 6 -0.16 7.32 6.75
C PRO A 6 1.08 8.13 7.13
N LEU A 7 1.25 9.35 6.60
CA LEU A 7 2.35 10.26 6.93
C LEU A 7 2.25 10.85 8.35
N GLU A 8 1.08 10.78 8.98
CA GLU A 8 0.86 11.22 10.36
C GLU A 8 1.14 10.12 11.40
N LYS A 9 1.44 8.89 10.95
CA LYS A 9 1.74 7.75 11.85
C LYS A 9 3.19 7.75 12.29
N ASP A 10 3.43 7.33 13.52
CA ASP A 10 4.78 7.19 14.06
C ASP A 10 5.46 5.97 13.43
N LYS A 11 6.78 6.03 13.25
CA LYS A 11 7.58 4.91 12.73
C LYS A 11 7.32 3.60 13.49
N LYS A 12 7.06 3.67 14.80
CA LYS A 12 6.73 2.49 15.64
C LYS A 12 5.45 1.78 15.20
N ASP A 13 4.49 2.51 14.62
CA ASP A 13 3.21 1.98 14.18
C ASP A 13 3.37 1.13 12.91
N PHE A 14 4.51 1.27 12.22
CA PHE A 14 4.89 0.45 11.07
C PHE A 14 5.73 -0.77 11.44
N ALA A 15 6.10 -0.97 12.71
CA ALA A 15 7.05 -2.01 13.13
C ALA A 15 6.65 -3.42 12.67
N SER A 16 5.36 -3.78 12.77
CA SER A 16 4.86 -5.09 12.31
C SER A 16 4.92 -5.26 10.79
N ILE A 17 4.69 -4.17 10.04
CA ILE A 17 4.79 -4.16 8.57
C ILE A 17 6.25 -4.28 8.15
N ILE A 18 7.13 -3.52 8.79
CA ILE A 18 8.58 -3.55 8.56
C ILE A 18 9.14 -4.95 8.86
N ALA A 19 8.76 -5.57 9.98
CA ALA A 19 9.18 -6.93 10.32
C ALA A 19 8.73 -7.96 9.27
N LYS A 20 7.52 -7.79 8.71
CA LYS A 20 7.01 -8.65 7.64
C LYS A 20 7.72 -8.41 6.31
N ILE A 21 8.13 -7.17 6.03
CA ILE A 21 8.94 -6.80 4.87
C ILE A 21 10.36 -7.38 4.96
N GLN A 22 10.92 -7.44 6.17
CA GLN A 22 12.27 -7.90 6.44
C GLN A 22 12.39 -9.42 6.61
N SER A 23 11.29 -10.18 6.59
CA SER A 23 11.37 -11.64 6.71
C SER A 23 12.08 -12.26 5.50
N GLU A 24 12.82 -13.35 5.69
CA GLU A 24 13.53 -14.05 4.60
C GLU A 24 12.59 -14.58 3.51
N SER A 25 11.29 -14.68 3.82
CA SER A 25 10.21 -15.04 2.88
C SER A 25 9.63 -13.86 2.11
N SER A 26 10.09 -12.63 2.38
CA SER A 26 9.59 -11.41 1.76
C SER A 26 10.45 -11.02 0.57
N ALA A 27 9.82 -10.98 -0.61
CA ALA A 27 10.45 -10.58 -1.88
C ALA A 27 11.06 -9.17 -1.85
N VAL A 28 10.71 -8.35 -0.84
CA VAL A 28 11.10 -6.95 -0.71
C VAL A 28 12.61 -6.79 -0.45
N GLY A 29 13.28 -7.78 0.14
CA GLY A 29 14.71 -7.72 0.47
C GLY A 29 15.65 -7.93 -0.72
N ILE A 30 15.19 -8.53 -1.82
CA ILE A 30 16.05 -8.94 -2.96
C ILE A 30 16.08 -7.87 -4.05
N ASP A 31 14.93 -7.26 -4.36
CA ASP A 31 14.83 -6.12 -5.27
C ASP A 31 13.80 -5.12 -4.76
N ALA A 32 14.30 -4.19 -3.94
CA ALA A 32 13.48 -3.15 -3.37
C ALA A 32 12.84 -2.29 -4.47
N GLN A 33 13.53 -1.99 -5.57
CA GLN A 33 13.00 -1.13 -6.64
C GLN A 33 11.82 -1.78 -7.35
N LEU A 34 11.96 -3.05 -7.75
CA LEU A 34 10.87 -3.82 -8.34
C LEU A 34 9.68 -3.93 -7.38
N THR A 35 9.95 -4.13 -6.09
CA THR A 35 8.89 -4.24 -5.09
C THR A 35 8.12 -2.94 -4.91
N HIS A 36 8.80 -1.78 -4.87
CA HIS A 36 8.14 -0.48 -4.84
C HIS A 36 7.31 -0.25 -6.11
N ALA A 37 7.81 -0.65 -7.28
CA ALA A 37 7.05 -0.55 -8.54
C ALA A 37 5.76 -1.40 -8.49
N ILE A 38 5.83 -2.65 -8.01
CA ILE A 38 4.66 -3.53 -7.85
C ILE A 38 3.65 -2.93 -6.86
N ILE A 39 4.10 -2.37 -5.74
CA ILE A 39 3.23 -1.70 -4.76
C ILE A 39 2.51 -0.52 -5.42
N ILE A 40 3.22 0.32 -6.18
CA ILE A 40 2.64 1.47 -6.89
C ILE A 40 1.58 0.99 -7.89
N GLU A 41 1.86 -0.04 -8.70
CA GLU A 41 0.90 -0.60 -9.65
C GLU A 41 -0.38 -1.10 -8.97
N TYR A 42 -0.26 -1.80 -7.83
CA TYR A 42 -1.42 -2.23 -7.05
C TYR A 42 -2.23 -1.05 -6.52
N LEU A 43 -1.57 -0.03 -5.98
CA LEU A 43 -2.25 1.17 -5.48
C LEU A 43 -3.01 1.90 -6.59
N GLN A 44 -2.38 2.08 -7.76
CA GLN A 44 -3.04 2.68 -8.92
C GLN A 44 -4.25 1.87 -9.40
N SER A 45 -4.13 0.54 -9.41
CA SER A 45 -5.24 -0.36 -9.75
C SER A 45 -6.40 -0.23 -8.77
N ILE A 46 -6.12 -0.15 -7.46
CA ILE A 46 -7.14 0.06 -6.42
C ILE A 46 -7.85 1.40 -6.63
N VAL A 47 -7.11 2.48 -6.84
CA VAL A 47 -7.69 3.82 -7.08
C VAL A 47 -8.62 3.81 -8.29
N LYS A 48 -8.16 3.28 -9.44
CA LYS A 48 -9.00 3.16 -10.65
C LYS A 48 -10.28 2.37 -10.40
N ARG A 49 -10.22 1.30 -9.61
CA ARG A 49 -11.40 0.50 -9.26
C ARG A 49 -12.36 1.27 -8.35
N LEU A 50 -11.85 2.06 -7.40
CA LEU A 50 -12.68 2.91 -6.56
C LEU A 50 -13.37 4.00 -7.39
N ASP A 51 -12.66 4.69 -8.28
CA ASP A 51 -13.22 5.69 -9.19
C ASP A 51 -14.34 5.10 -10.06
N TYR A 52 -14.13 3.90 -10.61
CA TYR A 52 -15.15 3.18 -11.37
C TYR A 52 -16.39 2.85 -10.53
N LEU A 53 -16.22 2.44 -9.27
CA LEU A 53 -17.36 2.17 -8.40
C LEU A 53 -18.10 3.47 -8.04
N GLU A 54 -17.38 4.53 -7.69
CA GLU A 54 -17.97 5.84 -7.36
C GLU A 54 -18.78 6.42 -8.53
N THR A 55 -18.26 6.33 -9.75
CA THR A 55 -19.01 6.75 -10.95
C THR A 55 -20.27 5.92 -11.16
N LYS A 56 -20.24 4.61 -10.89
CA LYS A 56 -21.42 3.74 -10.94
C LYS A 56 -22.46 4.03 -9.86
N PHE A 57 -22.04 4.42 -8.66
CA PHE A 57 -22.94 4.69 -7.53
C PHE A 57 -23.50 6.13 -7.51
N LYS A 58 -22.98 7.03 -8.35
CA LYS A 58 -23.49 8.40 -8.53
C LYS A 58 -24.56 8.54 -9.64
N SER A 59 -24.93 7.45 -10.32
CA SER A 59 -26.11 7.36 -11.22
C SER A 59 -27.28 6.73 -10.48
#